data_AF-A0A964YRA0-F1
#
_entry.id   AF-A0A964YRA0-F1
#
_cell.length_a   1.000
_cell.length_b   1.000
_cell.length_c   1.000
_cell.angle_alpha   90.00
_cell.angle_beta   90.00
_cell.angle_gamma   90.00
#
_symmetry.space_group_name_H-M   'P 1'
#
loop_
_entity.id
_entity.type
_entity.pdbx_description
1 polymer ?
#
loop_
_entity_poly.entity_id
_entity_poly.type
_entity_poly.pdbx_seq_one_letter_code
_entity_poly.pdbx_strand_id
1 'polypeptide(L)'
;MKTKNLLLATVFGFTAMISFAQQPAKVWAQITDANAVPFVNADGNLVSNNASLNAVLQTQEITSVQAALPASKQAKLQRVYEFSCACSLSDLSASLEKVAVVSGIENAPSYQVLAIPNDYNLGLANNYALDLINAQGAWDISTGNSNIVLGISDQNMSPNHSELLGKVVHYDASNVATVTHGNAVSILAAGNTNNNNGLSSIGYNSSIAFYQMNYNEVIAASNAGIRVIN
;
A
#
# COMPACT_ATOMS: atom_id res chain seq x y z
N MET A 1 16.73 37.29 52.40
CA MET A 1 17.46 36.53 51.34
C MET A 1 16.44 35.74 50.52
N LYS A 2 16.25 36.16 49.27
CA LYS A 2 15.66 35.54 48.07
C LYS A 2 14.65 34.38 48.23
N THR A 3 13.37 34.72 48.01
CA THR A 3 12.30 33.82 47.52
C THR A 3 12.64 33.30 46.12
N LYS A 4 12.57 31.98 45.92
CA LYS A 4 12.69 31.35 44.59
C LYS A 4 11.29 31.06 44.05
N ASN A 5 10.89 31.78 43.02
CA ASN A 5 9.67 31.48 42.25
C ASN A 5 9.95 30.29 41.33
N LEU A 6 9.18 29.21 41.48
CA LEU A 6 9.20 28.05 40.60
C LEU A 6 8.27 28.35 39.40
N LEU A 7 8.84 28.62 38.23
CA LEU A 7 8.10 28.77 36.98
C LEU A 7 7.64 27.39 36.50
N LEU A 8 6.32 27.18 36.48
CA LEU A 8 5.68 26.01 35.89
C LEU A 8 5.53 26.28 34.38
N ALA A 9 6.37 25.64 33.55
CA ALA A 9 6.25 25.71 32.11
C ALA A 9 5.21 24.69 31.62
N THR A 10 4.01 25.16 31.30
CA THR A 10 2.99 24.37 30.60
C THR A 10 3.39 24.23 29.12
N VAL A 11 3.80 23.04 28.73
CA VAL A 11 4.02 22.66 27.32
C VAL A 11 2.65 22.40 26.69
N PHE A 12 2.22 23.29 25.80
CA PHE A 12 1.07 23.04 24.92
C PHE A 12 1.49 22.05 23.83
N GLY A 13 1.07 20.80 23.95
CA GLY A 13 1.21 19.79 22.90
C GLY A 13 0.31 20.13 21.72
N PHE A 14 0.90 20.57 20.62
CA PHE A 14 0.20 20.79 19.36
C PHE A 14 0.05 19.42 18.65
N THR A 15 -1.06 18.73 18.91
CA THR A 15 -1.39 17.49 18.20
C THR A 15 -1.91 17.88 16.82
N ALA A 16 -1.05 17.82 15.80
CA ALA A 16 -1.47 17.96 14.41
C ALA A 16 -2.30 16.73 14.03
N MET A 17 -3.62 16.90 13.95
CA MET A 17 -4.51 15.92 13.31
C MET A 17 -4.18 15.92 11.81
N ILE A 18 -3.35 14.97 11.37
CA ILE A 18 -3.14 14.72 9.94
C ILE A 18 -4.41 14.02 9.45
N SER A 19 -5.32 14.79 8.84
CA SER A 19 -6.45 14.20 8.13
C SER A 19 -5.88 13.57 6.86
N PHE A 20 -5.84 12.24 6.81
CA PHE A 20 -5.59 11.54 5.55
C PHE A 20 -6.80 11.81 4.66
N ALA A 21 -6.64 12.64 3.63
CA ALA A 21 -7.63 12.74 2.57
C ALA A 21 -7.80 11.34 1.97
N GLN A 22 -8.97 10.73 2.17
CA GLN A 22 -9.30 9.47 1.55
C GLN A 22 -9.22 9.68 0.04
N GLN A 23 -8.39 8.89 -0.65
CA GLN A 23 -8.34 8.94 -2.11
C GLN A 23 -9.76 8.71 -2.63
N PRO A 24 -10.26 9.55 -3.55
CA PRO A 24 -11.63 9.43 -4.02
C PRO A 24 -11.83 8.03 -4.61
N ALA A 25 -12.93 7.38 -4.23
CA ALA A 25 -13.27 6.10 -4.82
C ALA A 25 -13.58 6.30 -6.31
N LYS A 26 -13.01 5.43 -7.14
CA LYS A 26 -13.18 5.45 -8.59
C LYS A 26 -13.60 4.09 -9.09
N VAL A 27 -14.69 4.08 -9.85
CA VAL A 27 -15.29 2.87 -10.42
C VAL A 27 -15.51 3.11 -11.91
N TRP A 28 -15.15 2.12 -12.73
CA TRP A 28 -15.51 2.08 -14.15
C TRP A 28 -16.78 1.26 -14.33
N ALA A 29 -17.74 1.79 -15.07
CA ALA A 29 -18.94 1.04 -15.43
C ALA A 29 -19.47 1.47 -16.80
N GLN A 30 -20.15 0.56 -17.49
CA GLN A 30 -20.84 0.86 -18.72
C GLN A 30 -22.21 1.47 -18.45
N ILE A 31 -22.55 2.54 -19.16
CA ILE A 31 -23.92 3.06 -19.23
C ILE A 31 -24.53 2.61 -20.56
N THR A 32 -25.55 1.76 -20.49
CA THR A 32 -26.12 1.09 -21.67
C THR A 32 -27.10 1.96 -22.44
N ASP A 33 -27.70 2.95 -21.78
CA ASP A 33 -28.60 3.95 -22.36
C ASP A 33 -27.90 5.31 -22.48
N ALA A 34 -27.77 5.81 -23.70
CA ALA A 34 -27.15 7.11 -23.98
C ALA A 34 -27.90 8.28 -23.31
N ASN A 35 -29.21 8.18 -23.11
CA ASN A 35 -29.98 9.23 -22.43
C ASN A 35 -29.73 9.26 -20.92
N ALA A 36 -29.21 8.17 -20.35
CA ALA A 36 -28.87 8.07 -18.94
C ALA A 36 -27.47 8.64 -18.61
N VAL A 37 -26.63 8.93 -19.61
CA VAL A 37 -25.27 9.42 -19.37
C VAL A 37 -25.32 10.74 -18.58
N PRO A 38 -24.66 10.82 -17.41
CA PRO A 38 -24.65 12.03 -16.61
C PRO A 38 -24.01 13.21 -17.34
N PHE A 39 -24.53 14.40 -17.08
CA PHE A 39 -24.05 15.66 -17.62
C PHE A 39 -24.17 16.77 -16.57
N VAL A 40 -23.43 17.85 -16.77
CA VAL A 40 -23.55 19.05 -15.93
C VAL A 40 -24.66 19.93 -16.49
N ASN A 41 -25.68 20.20 -15.69
CA ASN A 41 -26.81 21.05 -16.09
C ASN A 41 -26.43 22.55 -16.07
N ALA A 42 -27.40 23.42 -16.42
CA ALA A 42 -27.19 24.88 -16.45
C ALA A 42 -26.81 25.47 -15.08
N ASP A 43 -27.14 24.80 -13.99
CA ASP A 43 -26.83 25.22 -12.61
C ASP A 43 -25.47 24.71 -12.13
N GLY A 44 -24.73 23.99 -12.98
CA GLY A 44 -23.44 23.38 -12.61
C GLY A 44 -23.56 22.06 -11.86
N ASN A 45 -24.76 21.48 -11.75
CA ASN A 45 -25.00 20.23 -11.03
C ASN A 45 -24.82 19.03 -11.95
N LEU A 46 -24.14 17.99 -11.45
CA LEU A 46 -24.05 16.69 -12.12
C LEU A 46 -25.37 15.94 -11.97
N VAL A 47 -26.05 15.69 -13.09
CA VAL A 47 -27.38 15.06 -13.14
C VAL A 47 -27.47 14.01 -14.25
N SER A 48 -28.48 13.15 -14.19
CA SER A 48 -28.83 12.20 -15.25
C SER A 48 -30.33 12.28 -15.55
N ASN A 49 -30.73 12.05 -16.80
CA ASN A 49 -32.15 11.91 -17.14
C ASN A 49 -32.75 10.58 -16.65
N ASN A 50 -31.92 9.61 -16.25
CA ASN A 50 -32.38 8.38 -15.62
C ASN A 50 -32.57 8.60 -14.12
N ALA A 51 -33.80 8.45 -13.63
CA ALA A 51 -34.13 8.75 -12.23
C ALA A 51 -33.33 7.92 -11.21
N SER A 52 -33.11 6.62 -11.46
CA SER A 52 -32.33 5.76 -10.56
C SER A 52 -30.87 6.14 -10.52
N LEU A 53 -30.26 6.41 -11.69
CA LEU A 53 -28.88 6.88 -11.76
C LEU A 53 -28.74 8.26 -11.10
N ASN A 54 -29.68 9.17 -11.36
CA ASN A 54 -29.69 10.50 -10.75
C ASN A 54 -29.79 10.42 -9.22
N ALA A 55 -30.60 9.51 -8.67
CA ALA A 55 -30.67 9.28 -7.23
C ALA A 55 -29.33 8.81 -6.65
N VAL A 56 -28.60 7.94 -7.35
CA VAL A 56 -27.26 7.49 -6.94
C VAL A 56 -26.24 8.63 -7.02
N LEU A 57 -26.26 9.45 -8.08
CA LEU A 57 -25.40 10.63 -8.19
C LEU A 57 -25.51 11.53 -6.96
N GLN A 58 -26.74 11.77 -6.49
CA GLN A 58 -27.00 12.62 -5.32
C GLN A 58 -26.66 11.91 -4.00
N THR A 59 -27.04 10.64 -3.84
CA THR A 59 -26.90 9.91 -2.58
C THR A 59 -25.44 9.57 -2.27
N GLN A 60 -24.65 9.24 -3.29
CA GLN A 60 -23.22 8.93 -3.16
C GLN A 60 -22.34 10.17 -3.31
N GLU A 61 -22.94 11.36 -3.47
CA GLU A 61 -22.25 12.63 -3.72
C GLU A 61 -21.19 12.47 -4.82
N ILE A 62 -21.59 11.89 -5.96
CA ILE A 62 -20.70 11.64 -7.08
C ILE A 62 -20.24 12.98 -7.62
N THR A 63 -18.93 13.20 -7.61
CA THR A 63 -18.30 14.48 -7.95
C THR A 63 -17.96 14.57 -9.43
N SER A 64 -17.73 13.46 -10.11
CA SER A 64 -17.52 13.43 -11.55
C SER A 64 -17.94 12.11 -12.19
N VAL A 65 -18.39 12.22 -13.45
CA VAL A 65 -18.57 11.10 -14.37
C VAL A 65 -17.96 11.48 -15.71
N GLN A 66 -16.96 10.72 -16.15
CA GLN A 66 -16.21 11.00 -17.37
C GLN A 66 -16.02 9.74 -18.22
N ALA A 67 -15.97 9.87 -19.54
CA ALA A 67 -15.68 8.72 -20.40
C ALA A 67 -14.28 8.19 -20.08
N ALA A 68 -14.18 6.91 -19.70
CA ALA A 68 -12.92 6.29 -19.31
C ALA A 68 -12.04 5.96 -20.53
N LEU A 69 -12.66 5.58 -21.65
CA LEU A 69 -11.99 5.11 -22.86
C LEU A 69 -12.48 5.83 -24.13
N PRO A 70 -12.49 7.19 -24.17
CA PRO A 70 -13.12 7.95 -25.26
C PRO A 70 -12.45 7.75 -26.62
N ALA A 71 -11.15 7.41 -26.64
CA ALA A 71 -10.39 7.15 -27.86
C ALA A 71 -10.61 5.74 -28.46
N SER A 72 -11.36 4.87 -27.77
CA SER A 72 -11.60 3.52 -28.26
C SER A 72 -12.44 3.53 -29.55
N LYS A 73 -12.16 2.61 -30.47
CA LYS A 73 -12.97 2.37 -31.66
C LYS A 73 -14.11 1.37 -31.41
N GLN A 74 -14.12 0.72 -30.25
CA GLN A 74 -15.11 -0.29 -29.88
C GLN A 74 -16.30 0.38 -29.19
N ALA A 75 -17.50 0.23 -29.76
CA ALA A 75 -18.71 0.85 -29.24
C ALA A 75 -19.01 0.49 -27.77
N LYS A 76 -18.65 -0.72 -27.32
CA LYS A 76 -18.79 -1.13 -25.91
C LYS A 76 -17.85 -0.34 -24.97
N LEU A 77 -16.61 -0.09 -25.40
CA LEU A 77 -15.62 0.63 -24.58
C LEU A 77 -15.88 2.14 -24.57
N GLN A 78 -16.44 2.69 -25.64
CA GLN A 78 -16.89 4.10 -25.69
C GLN A 78 -18.02 4.40 -24.69
N ARG A 79 -18.69 3.37 -24.15
CA ARG A 79 -19.75 3.49 -23.14
C ARG A 79 -19.25 3.28 -21.72
N VAL A 80 -17.94 3.13 -21.51
CA VAL A 80 -17.34 2.99 -20.17
C VAL A 80 -17.11 4.38 -19.59
N TYR A 81 -17.64 4.61 -18.40
CA TYR A 81 -17.51 5.85 -17.66
C TYR A 81 -16.84 5.60 -16.30
N GLU A 82 -15.97 6.51 -15.90
CA GLU A 82 -15.38 6.57 -14.57
C GLU A 82 -16.25 7.44 -13.67
N PHE A 83 -16.78 6.85 -12.61
CA PHE A 83 -17.51 7.52 -11.53
C PHE A 83 -16.54 7.80 -10.39
N SER A 84 -16.50 9.05 -9.91
CA SER A 84 -15.68 9.45 -8.76
C SER A 84 -16.55 10.02 -7.63
N CYS A 85 -16.28 9.64 -6.39
CA CYS A 85 -16.91 10.22 -5.20
C CYS A 85 -15.90 10.34 -4.05
N ALA A 86 -16.21 11.16 -3.04
CA ALA A 86 -15.53 11.16 -1.75
C ALA A 86 -16.12 10.10 -0.79
N CYS A 87 -16.51 8.93 -1.31
CA CYS A 87 -17.20 7.86 -0.62
C CYS A 87 -16.39 6.55 -0.65
N SER A 88 -16.89 5.46 -0.04
CA SER A 88 -16.18 4.18 -0.06
C SER A 88 -16.38 3.47 -1.41
N LEU A 89 -15.35 2.73 -1.86
CA LEU A 89 -15.40 1.96 -3.10
C LEU A 89 -16.53 0.92 -3.09
N SER A 90 -16.77 0.29 -1.93
CA SER A 90 -17.83 -0.69 -1.74
C SER A 90 -19.22 -0.06 -1.84
N ASP A 91 -19.44 1.11 -1.24
CA ASP A 91 -20.75 1.78 -1.26
C ASP A 91 -21.08 2.31 -2.66
N LEU A 92 -20.08 2.85 -3.35
CA LEU A 92 -20.21 3.31 -4.74
C LEU A 92 -20.61 2.14 -5.65
N SER A 93 -19.87 1.03 -5.59
CA SER A 93 -20.12 -0.15 -6.42
C SER A 93 -21.51 -0.74 -6.14
N ALA A 94 -21.86 -0.95 -4.86
CA ALA A 94 -23.15 -1.50 -4.46
C ALA A 94 -24.34 -0.58 -4.81
N SER A 95 -24.13 0.73 -4.88
CA SER A 95 -25.17 1.69 -5.30
C SER A 95 -25.37 1.66 -6.81
N LEU A 96 -24.29 1.59 -7.59
CA LEU A 96 -24.35 1.51 -9.05
C LEU A 96 -24.93 0.17 -9.54
N GLU A 97 -24.68 -0.94 -8.84
CA GLU A 97 -25.25 -2.26 -9.16
C GLU A 97 -26.79 -2.28 -9.17
N LYS A 98 -27.43 -1.38 -8.42
CA LYS A 98 -28.90 -1.27 -8.35
C LYS A 98 -29.50 -0.50 -9.52
N VAL A 99 -28.68 0.10 -10.38
CA VAL A 99 -29.12 0.93 -11.51
C VAL A 99 -29.14 0.08 -12.78
N ALA A 100 -30.34 -0.24 -13.30
CA ALA A 100 -30.50 -1.16 -14.43
C ALA A 100 -29.77 -0.74 -15.72
N VAL A 101 -29.52 0.55 -15.93
CA VAL A 101 -28.77 1.07 -17.09
C VAL A 101 -27.25 1.05 -16.90
N VAL A 102 -26.77 0.64 -15.72
CA VAL A 102 -25.35 0.49 -15.39
C VAL A 102 -24.98 -1.00 -15.38
N SER A 103 -23.83 -1.34 -15.95
CA SER A 103 -23.36 -2.74 -16.01
C SER A 103 -21.84 -2.80 -16.12
N GLY A 104 -21.24 -3.97 -15.89
CA GLY A 104 -19.79 -4.17 -16.01
C GLY A 104 -19.01 -3.26 -15.06
N ILE A 105 -19.42 -3.26 -13.79
CA ILE A 105 -18.82 -2.44 -12.73
C ILE A 105 -17.49 -3.07 -12.33
N GLU A 106 -16.42 -2.29 -12.44
CA GLU A 106 -15.06 -2.67 -12.08
C GLU A 106 -14.38 -1.53 -11.32
N ASN A 107 -13.41 -1.85 -10.47
CA ASN A 107 -12.58 -0.83 -9.84
C ASN A 107 -11.79 -0.09 -10.93
N ALA A 108 -11.78 1.23 -10.89
CA ALA A 108 -10.97 2.00 -11.83
C ALA A 108 -9.47 1.69 -11.60
N PRO A 109 -8.66 1.64 -12.67
CA PRO A 109 -7.23 1.43 -12.53
C PRO A 109 -6.58 2.56 -11.73
N SER A 110 -5.71 2.20 -10.80
CA SER A 110 -4.81 3.13 -10.13
C SER A 110 -3.50 3.19 -10.91
N TYR A 111 -3.21 4.33 -11.53
CA TYR A 111 -1.95 4.54 -12.23
C TYR A 111 -0.89 5.00 -11.24
N GLN A 112 0.20 4.23 -11.13
CA GLN A 112 1.36 4.58 -10.33
C GLN A 112 2.61 4.54 -11.21
N VAL A 113 3.61 5.36 -10.86
CA VAL A 113 4.93 5.29 -11.51
C VAL A 113 5.60 4.00 -11.03
N LEU A 114 6.21 3.25 -11.96
CA LEU A 114 6.97 2.04 -11.62
C LEU A 114 8.04 2.39 -10.58
N ALA A 115 7.98 1.74 -9.43
CA ALA A 115 8.92 2.00 -8.34
C ALA A 115 10.19 1.17 -8.57
N ILE A 116 11.24 1.81 -9.09
CA ILE A 116 12.59 1.24 -9.06
C ILE A 116 13.30 1.82 -7.83
N PRO A 117 13.65 1.01 -6.82
CA PRO A 117 14.43 1.50 -5.69
C PRO A 117 15.73 2.15 -6.15
N ASN A 118 16.13 3.24 -5.48
CA ASN A 118 17.37 3.96 -5.80
C ASN A 118 18.66 3.15 -5.56
N ASP A 119 18.57 2.05 -4.84
CA ASP A 119 19.65 1.14 -4.49
C ASP A 119 19.61 -0.19 -5.26
N TYR A 120 18.68 -0.34 -6.23
CA TYR A 120 18.53 -1.58 -7.01
C TYR A 120 19.88 -2.05 -7.55
N ASN A 121 20.56 -1.24 -8.35
CA ASN A 121 21.86 -1.59 -8.93
C ASN A 121 23.07 -0.98 -8.19
N LEU A 122 22.91 -0.61 -6.91
CA LEU A 122 23.99 0.07 -6.16
C LEU A 122 25.06 -0.92 -5.68
N GLY A 123 24.66 -1.99 -4.98
CA GLY A 123 25.58 -3.01 -4.48
C GLY A 123 25.94 -4.09 -5.50
N LEU A 124 25.11 -4.28 -6.54
CA LEU A 124 25.34 -5.24 -7.62
C LEU A 124 25.04 -4.60 -8.97
N ALA A 125 25.95 -4.76 -9.93
CA ALA A 125 25.77 -4.24 -11.30
C ALA A 125 24.62 -4.93 -12.06
N ASN A 126 24.24 -6.14 -11.62
CA ASN A 126 23.13 -6.92 -12.16
C ASN A 126 22.43 -7.65 -11.00
N ASN A 127 21.13 -7.44 -10.85
CA ASN A 127 20.32 -8.07 -9.81
C ASN A 127 19.61 -9.32 -10.33
N TYR A 128 20.40 -10.23 -10.89
CA TYR A 128 19.90 -11.45 -11.54
C TYR A 128 18.83 -12.19 -10.72
N ALA A 129 19.01 -12.31 -9.40
CA ALA A 129 18.05 -12.98 -8.54
C ALA A 129 16.70 -12.26 -8.45
N LEU A 130 16.71 -10.93 -8.36
CA LEU A 130 15.48 -10.10 -8.31
C LEU A 130 14.83 -10.02 -9.70
N ASP A 131 15.64 -9.93 -10.75
CA ASP A 131 15.18 -9.95 -12.14
C ASP A 131 14.48 -11.28 -12.46
N LEU A 132 15.07 -12.41 -12.05
CA LEU A 132 14.53 -13.75 -12.30
C LEU A 132 13.13 -13.96 -11.70
N ILE A 133 12.86 -13.35 -10.53
CA ILE A 133 11.55 -13.44 -9.85
C ILE A 133 10.62 -12.28 -10.19
N ASN A 134 10.98 -11.41 -11.15
CA ASN A 134 10.23 -10.21 -11.51
C ASN A 134 9.91 -9.33 -10.28
N ALA A 135 10.91 -9.07 -9.43
CA ALA A 135 10.73 -8.34 -8.17
C ALA A 135 10.10 -6.95 -8.38
N GLN A 136 10.49 -6.21 -9.42
CA GLN A 136 9.93 -4.90 -9.74
C GLN A 136 8.41 -4.98 -9.98
N GLY A 137 7.95 -5.95 -10.77
CA GLY A 137 6.51 -6.16 -10.98
C GLY A 137 5.77 -6.61 -9.72
N ALA A 138 6.44 -7.34 -8.82
CA ALA A 138 5.87 -7.67 -7.51
C ALA A 138 5.74 -6.43 -6.61
N TRP A 139 6.73 -5.53 -6.62
CA TRP A 139 6.72 -4.29 -5.84
C TRP A 139 5.65 -3.29 -6.29
N ASP A 140 5.26 -3.31 -7.56
CA ASP A 140 4.10 -2.56 -8.05
C ASP A 140 2.78 -3.02 -7.40
N ILE A 141 2.72 -4.24 -6.86
CA ILE A 141 1.57 -4.79 -6.12
C ILE A 141 1.74 -4.60 -4.62
N SER A 142 2.88 -5.02 -4.08
CA SER A 142 3.21 -4.88 -2.66
C SER A 142 4.71 -4.96 -2.43
N THR A 143 5.18 -4.17 -1.49
CA THR A 143 6.57 -4.13 -1.04
C THR A 143 6.74 -4.77 0.35
N GLY A 144 5.68 -5.38 0.86
CA GLY A 144 5.55 -5.80 2.25
C GLY A 144 4.88 -4.76 3.14
N ASN A 145 4.78 -5.07 4.43
CA ASN A 145 4.19 -4.21 5.45
C ASN A 145 4.82 -4.59 6.79
N SER A 146 5.07 -3.64 7.68
CA SER A 146 5.74 -3.92 8.96
C SER A 146 4.95 -4.84 9.89
N ASN A 147 3.63 -5.00 9.69
CA ASN A 147 2.82 -5.99 10.38
C ASN A 147 3.02 -7.42 9.83
N ILE A 148 3.66 -7.58 8.68
CA ILE A 148 4.11 -8.86 8.15
C ILE A 148 5.51 -9.10 8.73
N VAL A 149 5.57 -9.94 9.75
CA VAL A 149 6.82 -10.33 10.41
C VAL A 149 7.34 -11.62 9.77
N LEU A 150 8.57 -11.56 9.26
CA LEU A 150 9.32 -12.70 8.75
C LEU A 150 10.16 -13.30 9.87
N GLY A 151 9.94 -14.57 10.19
CA GLY A 151 10.79 -15.32 11.11
C GLY A 151 12.04 -15.79 10.38
N ILE A 152 13.21 -15.56 10.97
CA ILE A 152 14.49 -16.04 10.43
C ILE A 152 15.20 -16.82 11.53
N SER A 153 15.43 -18.12 11.32
CA SER A 153 16.21 -18.96 12.22
C SER A 153 17.56 -19.29 11.58
N ASP A 154 18.60 -18.57 12.00
CA ASP A 154 19.91 -18.62 11.34
C ASP A 154 21.05 -18.43 12.38
N GLN A 155 22.31 -18.44 11.94
CA GLN A 155 23.50 -18.33 12.80
C GLN A 155 23.38 -17.16 13.77
N ASN A 156 23.61 -15.94 13.29
CA ASN A 156 23.36 -14.71 14.00
C ASN A 156 23.27 -13.56 13.00
N MET A 157 22.90 -12.37 13.47
CA MET A 157 22.85 -11.16 12.65
C MET A 157 23.22 -9.93 13.51
N SER A 158 23.51 -8.80 12.87
CA SER A 158 23.78 -7.53 13.57
C SER A 158 22.55 -6.62 13.50
N PRO A 159 21.80 -6.40 14.61
CA PRO A 159 20.56 -5.60 14.59
C PRO A 159 20.79 -4.15 14.17
N ASN A 160 22.03 -3.69 14.31
CA ASN A 160 22.48 -2.35 13.96
C ASN A 160 23.18 -2.29 12.61
N HIS A 161 23.13 -3.35 11.80
CA HIS A 161 23.57 -3.28 10.40
C HIS A 161 22.77 -2.20 9.67
N SER A 162 23.42 -1.37 8.85
CA SER A 162 22.77 -0.23 8.19
C SER A 162 21.51 -0.63 7.39
N GLU A 163 21.56 -1.79 6.76
CA GLU A 163 20.44 -2.38 6.01
C GLU A 163 19.35 -3.01 6.90
N LEU A 164 19.54 -3.16 8.21
CA LEU A 164 18.57 -3.81 9.12
C LEU A 164 18.05 -2.87 10.21
N LEU A 165 18.54 -1.62 10.26
CA LEU A 165 18.09 -0.62 11.21
C LEU A 165 16.56 -0.43 11.12
N GLY A 166 15.88 -0.61 12.25
CA GLY A 166 14.43 -0.48 12.37
C GLY A 166 13.62 -1.65 11.81
N LYS A 167 14.25 -2.72 11.32
CA LYS A 167 13.54 -3.92 10.81
C LYS A 167 13.27 -4.96 11.87
N VAL A 168 14.15 -5.07 12.86
CA VAL A 168 14.18 -6.19 13.80
C VAL A 168 13.20 -5.96 14.95
N VAL A 169 12.20 -6.83 15.10
CA VAL A 169 11.18 -6.79 16.15
C VAL A 169 11.37 -7.85 17.25
N HIS A 170 12.21 -8.85 16.99
CA HIS A 170 12.65 -9.85 17.95
C HIS A 170 14.10 -10.24 17.65
N TYR A 171 14.92 -10.32 18.70
CA TYR A 171 16.32 -10.73 18.62
C TYR A 171 16.83 -11.14 20.01
N ASP A 172 17.57 -12.24 20.08
CA ASP A 172 18.25 -12.69 21.29
C ASP A 172 19.72 -12.22 21.30
N ALA A 173 20.02 -11.24 22.14
CA ALA A 173 21.36 -10.69 22.28
C ALA A 173 22.38 -11.64 22.94
N SER A 174 21.93 -12.77 23.50
CA SER A 174 22.83 -13.82 24.01
C SER A 174 23.41 -14.70 22.90
N ASN A 175 22.88 -14.59 21.67
CA ASN A 175 23.43 -15.29 20.52
C ASN A 175 24.80 -14.68 20.15
N VAL A 176 25.86 -15.49 20.30
CA VAL A 176 27.25 -15.11 20.03
C VAL A 176 27.81 -15.74 18.74
N ALA A 177 26.97 -16.38 17.93
CA ALA A 177 27.39 -16.96 16.66
C ALA A 177 27.79 -15.87 15.65
N THR A 178 28.45 -16.29 14.58
CA THR A 178 28.91 -15.40 13.50
C THR A 178 27.73 -14.76 12.77
N VAL A 179 27.84 -13.46 12.50
CA VAL A 179 26.73 -12.67 11.93
C VAL A 179 26.63 -12.71 10.40
N THR A 180 27.60 -13.32 9.71
CA THR A 180 27.74 -13.21 8.25
C THR A 180 26.57 -13.84 7.49
N HIS A 181 26.19 -15.06 7.83
CA HIS A 181 25.11 -15.78 7.14
C HIS A 181 23.74 -15.15 7.44
N GLY A 182 23.41 -14.95 8.72
CA GLY A 182 22.13 -14.37 9.12
C GLY A 182 21.95 -12.91 8.69
N ASN A 183 23.01 -12.10 8.59
CA ASN A 183 22.92 -10.79 7.92
C ASN A 183 22.50 -10.92 6.46
N ALA A 184 23.16 -11.80 5.69
CA ALA A 184 22.85 -11.95 4.27
C ALA A 184 21.40 -12.41 4.05
N VAL A 185 20.96 -13.41 4.81
CA VAL A 185 19.57 -13.92 4.75
C VAL A 185 18.57 -12.84 5.15
N SER A 186 18.83 -12.13 6.26
CA SER A 186 17.94 -11.08 6.76
C SER A 186 17.82 -9.90 5.81
N ILE A 187 18.95 -9.47 5.22
CA ILE A 187 18.97 -8.38 4.25
C ILE A 187 18.18 -8.81 3.02
N LEU A 188 18.46 -9.96 2.41
CA LEU A 188 17.72 -10.39 1.22
C LEU A 188 16.19 -10.47 1.45
N ALA A 189 15.77 -10.90 2.64
CA ALA A 189 14.35 -11.02 2.99
C ALA A 189 13.65 -9.66 3.17
N ALA A 190 14.20 -8.77 4.00
CA ALA A 190 13.53 -7.53 4.41
C ALA A 190 14.48 -6.37 4.78
N GLY A 191 15.67 -6.34 4.18
CA GLY A 191 16.58 -5.21 4.30
C GLY A 191 15.94 -3.89 3.88
N ASN A 192 16.47 -2.79 4.42
CA ASN A 192 16.13 -1.45 3.98
C ASN A 192 16.42 -1.32 2.47
N THR A 193 15.47 -0.77 1.74
CA THR A 193 15.54 -0.58 0.29
C THR A 193 15.02 0.82 -0.01
N ASN A 194 15.46 1.39 -1.13
CA ASN A 194 15.30 2.80 -1.46
C ASN A 194 16.02 3.76 -0.48
N ASN A 195 17.13 3.34 0.12
CA ASN A 195 17.88 4.11 1.13
C ASN A 195 19.25 4.63 0.62
N ASN A 196 19.57 4.46 -0.67
CA ASN A 196 20.87 4.75 -1.29
C ASN A 196 22.04 3.99 -0.65
N ASN A 197 21.81 2.81 -0.09
CA ASN A 197 22.83 1.97 0.53
C ASN A 197 22.60 0.50 0.17
N GLY A 198 23.67 -0.28 0.15
CA GLY A 198 23.57 -1.74 0.06
C GLY A 198 22.78 -2.28 -1.14
N LEU A 199 21.73 -3.05 -0.85
CA LEU A 199 21.00 -3.89 -1.81
C LEU A 199 19.48 -3.73 -1.66
N SER A 200 18.75 -3.81 -2.77
CA SER A 200 17.30 -4.00 -2.69
C SER A 200 16.92 -5.39 -2.19
N SER A 201 15.86 -5.45 -1.39
CA SER A 201 15.39 -6.66 -0.70
C SER A 201 13.98 -7.01 -1.14
N ILE A 202 13.58 -8.29 -1.21
CA ILE A 202 12.30 -8.65 -1.84
C ILE A 202 11.07 -8.13 -1.06
N GLY A 203 11.11 -8.20 0.26
CA GLY A 203 10.01 -7.79 1.15
C GLY A 203 10.35 -6.55 1.97
N TYR A 204 10.98 -5.54 1.36
CA TYR A 204 11.67 -4.45 2.07
C TYR A 204 10.83 -3.59 3.03
N ASN A 205 9.50 -3.67 3.03
CA ASN A 205 8.66 -3.03 4.06
C ASN A 205 8.23 -3.96 5.20
N SER A 206 8.64 -5.23 5.18
CA SER A 206 8.36 -6.22 6.22
C SER A 206 9.29 -6.06 7.44
N SER A 207 8.90 -6.67 8.56
CA SER A 207 9.73 -6.73 9.77
C SER A 207 10.37 -8.11 9.95
N ILE A 208 11.45 -8.18 10.73
CA ILE A 208 12.21 -9.40 10.98
C ILE A 208 12.11 -9.78 12.46
N ALA A 209 11.70 -11.01 12.73
CA ALA A 209 11.89 -11.64 14.03
C ALA A 209 12.99 -12.69 13.89
N PHE A 210 14.15 -12.43 14.49
CA PHE A 210 15.32 -13.27 14.35
C PHE A 210 15.48 -14.20 15.54
N TYR A 211 15.64 -15.47 15.25
CA TYR A 211 15.66 -16.60 16.17
C TYR A 211 16.97 -17.34 16.05
N GLN A 212 17.45 -17.97 17.14
CA GLN A 212 18.66 -18.79 17.04
C GLN A 212 18.40 -20.00 16.15
N MET A 213 19.46 -20.52 15.51
CA MET A 213 19.41 -21.69 14.62
C MET A 213 19.21 -23.00 15.38
N ASN A 214 18.01 -23.25 15.90
CA ASN A 214 17.62 -24.53 16.46
C ASN A 214 16.10 -24.75 16.38
N TYR A 215 15.66 -26.01 16.45
CA TYR A 215 14.25 -26.37 16.30
C TYR A 215 13.34 -25.80 17.39
N ASN A 216 13.84 -25.60 18.62
CA ASN A 216 13.04 -25.01 19.69
C ASN A 216 12.66 -23.56 19.37
N GLU A 217 13.61 -22.79 18.81
CA GLU A 217 13.38 -21.42 18.40
C GLU A 217 12.46 -21.29 17.18
N VAL A 218 12.51 -22.25 16.24
CA VAL A 218 11.52 -22.34 15.15
C VAL A 218 10.11 -22.58 15.70
N ILE A 219 9.97 -23.45 16.70
CA ILE A 219 8.68 -23.67 17.39
C ILE A 219 8.24 -22.40 18.13
N ALA A 220 9.17 -21.70 18.79
CA ALA A 220 8.88 -20.43 19.46
C ALA A 220 8.38 -19.36 18.47
N ALA A 221 9.00 -19.25 17.30
CA ALA A 221 8.56 -18.36 16.22
C ALA A 221 7.14 -18.71 15.75
N SER A 222 6.85 -19.99 15.54
CA SER A 222 5.52 -20.47 15.16
C SER A 222 4.47 -20.15 16.24
N ASN A 223 4.79 -20.40 17.51
CA ASN A 223 3.91 -20.10 18.65
C ASN A 223 3.67 -18.58 18.83
N ALA A 224 4.61 -17.74 18.40
CA ALA A 224 4.44 -16.29 18.35
C ALA A 224 3.51 -15.82 17.20
N GLY A 225 2.96 -16.74 16.41
CA GLY A 225 2.02 -16.45 15.33
C GLY A 225 2.70 -16.01 14.02
N ILE A 226 4.01 -16.20 13.91
CA ILE A 226 4.75 -15.88 12.68
C ILE A 226 4.36 -16.88 11.60
N ARG A 227 3.93 -16.35 10.45
CA ARG A 227 3.33 -17.13 9.35
C ARG A 227 4.34 -17.55 8.26
N VAL A 228 5.49 -16.89 8.22
CA VAL A 228 6.58 -17.18 7.27
C VAL A 228 7.85 -17.31 8.08
N ILE A 229 8.42 -18.51 8.10
CA ILE A 229 9.67 -18.81 8.81
C ILE A 229 10.65 -19.39 7.80
N ASN A 230 11.82 -18.77 7.71
CA ASN A 230 12.96 -19.23 6.93
C ASN A 230 14.04 -19.77 7.86
#